data_AF-C0Q9Q3-F1
#
_entry.id   AF-C0Q9Q3-F1
#
_cell.length_a   1.000
_cell.length_b   1.000
_cell.length_c   1.000
_cell.angle_alpha   90.00
_cell.angle_beta   90.00
_cell.angle_gamma   90.00
#
_symmetry.space_group_name_H-M   'P 1'
#
loop_
_entity.id
_entity.type
_entity.pdbx_description
1 polymer ?
#
loop_
_entity_poly.entity_id
_entity_poly.type
_entity_poly.pdbx_seq_one_letter_code
_entity_poly.pdbx_strand_id
1 'polypeptide(L)'
;MRFFELLNTQHVLALIILTLIFAVLFAVTLWVLPMFGPRSRVSNLKAVQLFADGIEKADGPFPMIIALIVGGIVLWTIYYILFYGLTEVIL
;
A
#
# COMPACT_ATOMS: atom_id res chain seq x y z
N MET A 1 -10.24 32.33 -9.21
CA MET A 1 -11.23 31.82 -10.19
C MET A 1 -10.60 30.59 -10.82
N ARG A 2 -11.25 29.40 -10.78
CA ARG A 2 -10.63 28.15 -11.24
C ARG A 2 -10.61 28.09 -12.77
N PHE A 3 -9.45 27.84 -13.37
CA PHE A 3 -9.32 27.65 -14.82
C PHE A 3 -9.83 26.26 -15.21
N PHE A 4 -11.06 26.18 -15.72
CA PHE A 4 -11.71 24.91 -16.06
C PHE A 4 -11.11 24.21 -17.27
N GLU A 5 -10.44 24.93 -18.17
CA GLU A 5 -9.81 24.35 -19.36
C GLU A 5 -8.59 23.47 -19.04
N LEU A 6 -7.83 23.78 -17.98
CA LEU A 6 -6.66 22.98 -17.57
C LEU A 6 -7.02 21.85 -16.59
N LEU A 7 -8.20 21.91 -15.99
CA LEU A 7 -8.61 21.00 -14.92
C LEU A 7 -8.64 19.54 -15.38
N ASN A 8 -9.13 19.29 -16.59
CA ASN A 8 -9.15 17.95 -17.15
C ASN A 8 -7.72 17.41 -17.33
N THR A 9 -6.80 18.24 -17.83
CA THR A 9 -5.39 17.89 -18.02
C THR A 9 -4.71 17.58 -16.69
N GLN A 10 -5.01 18.37 -15.64
CA GLN A 10 -4.51 18.13 -14.28
C GLN A 10 -5.01 16.80 -13.71
N HIS A 11 -6.30 16.48 -13.87
CA HIS A 11 -6.86 15.20 -13.41
C HIS A 11 -6.27 14.00 -14.16
N VAL A 12 -6.14 14.09 -15.48
CA VAL A 12 -5.56 13.02 -16.30
C VAL A 12 -4.09 12.79 -15.92
N LEU A 13 -3.31 13.86 -15.76
CA LEU A 13 -1.91 13.77 -15.38
C LEU A 13 -1.74 13.22 -13.96
N ALA A 14 -2.57 13.66 -13.01
CA ALA A 14 -2.61 13.11 -11.65
C ALA A 14 -2.91 11.60 -11.64
N LEU A 15 -3.90 11.17 -12.43
CA LEU A 15 -4.25 9.75 -12.55
C LEU A 15 -3.13 8.92 -13.19
N ILE A 16 -2.44 9.44 -14.20
CA ILE A 16 -1.31 8.76 -14.84
C ILE A 16 -0.16 8.57 -13.84
N ILE A 17 0.21 9.62 -13.10
CA ILE A 17 1.28 9.55 -12.09
C ILE A 17 0.89 8.57 -10.99
N LEU A 18 -0.36 8.62 -10.54
CA LEU A 18 -0.88 7.69 -9.54
C LEU A 18 -0.81 6.23 -9.99
N THR A 19 -1.17 5.97 -11.24
CA THR A 19 -1.14 4.64 -11.84
C THR A 19 0.30 4.13 -11.94
N LEU A 20 1.25 5.00 -12.28
CA LEU A 20 2.68 4.66 -12.32
C LEU A 20 3.22 4.33 -10.93
N ILE A 21 2.91 5.13 -9.91
CA ILE A 21 3.31 4.85 -8.52
C ILE A 21 2.77 3.50 -8.07
N PHE A 22 1.48 3.23 -8.32
CA PHE A 22 0.87 1.95 -8.01
C PHE A 22 1.57 0.80 -8.76
N ALA A 23 1.80 0.94 -10.06
CA ALA A 23 2.45 -0.09 -10.87
C ALA A 23 3.85 -0.42 -10.38
N VAL A 24 4.63 0.58 -9.96
CA VAL A 24 5.98 0.38 -9.38
C VAL A 24 5.89 -0.37 -8.04
N LEU A 25 5.02 0.07 -7.13
CA LEU A 25 4.84 -0.60 -5.83
C LEU A 25 4.34 -2.04 -6.00
N PHE A 26 3.43 -2.26 -6.95
CA PHE A 26 2.90 -3.57 -7.29
C PHE A 26 3.97 -4.48 -7.92
N ALA A 27 4.80 -3.96 -8.82
CA ALA A 27 5.90 -4.72 -9.42
C ALA A 27 6.95 -5.09 -8.36
N VAL A 28 7.34 -4.16 -7.49
CA VAL A 28 8.26 -4.44 -6.36
C VAL A 28 7.66 -5.51 -5.45
N THR A 29 6.37 -5.43 -5.14
CA THR A 29 5.65 -6.46 -4.37
C THR A 29 5.77 -7.84 -4.99
N LEU A 30 5.43 -7.96 -6.28
CA LEU A 30 5.50 -9.23 -7.00
C LEU A 30 6.92 -9.78 -7.06
N TRP A 31 7.93 -8.91 -7.08
CA TRP A 31 9.32 -9.33 -7.06
C TRP A 31 9.76 -9.89 -5.70
N VAL A 32 9.30 -9.31 -4.58
CA VAL A 32 9.69 -9.81 -3.24
C VAL A 32 8.84 -11.03 -2.83
N LEU A 33 7.62 -11.21 -3.35
CA LEU A 33 6.74 -12.34 -3.03
C LEU A 33 7.39 -13.74 -3.15
N PRO A 34 8.11 -14.08 -4.24
CA PRO A 34 8.82 -15.36 -4.37
C PRO A 34 9.91 -15.60 -3.33
N MET A 35 10.48 -14.55 -2.72
CA MET A 35 11.47 -14.69 -1.64
C MET A 35 10.83 -15.18 -0.33
N PHE A 36 9.49 -15.15 -0.23
CA PHE A 36 8.72 -15.67 0.88
C PHE A 36 8.08 -17.03 0.54
N GLY A 37 8.93 -18.05 0.33
CA GLY A 37 8.47 -19.39 -0.03
C GLY A 37 7.44 -20.01 0.97
N PRO A 38 6.46 -20.81 0.50
CA PRO A 38 5.40 -21.39 1.35
C PRO A 38 5.88 -22.39 2.41
N ARG A 39 7.08 -22.96 2.22
CA ARG A 39 7.50 -24.20 2.89
C ARG A 39 8.17 -24.01 4.25
N SER A 40 8.60 -22.79 4.60
CA SER A 40 9.32 -22.51 5.86
C SER A 40 8.48 -21.81 6.94
N ARG A 41 7.36 -21.17 6.57
CA ARG A 41 6.59 -20.32 7.50
C ARG A 41 5.49 -21.02 8.28
N VAL A 42 4.87 -22.07 7.75
CA VAL A 42 3.68 -22.69 8.39
C VAL A 42 4.05 -23.89 9.28
N SER A 43 5.15 -24.58 8.97
CA SER A 43 5.54 -25.82 9.66
C SER A 43 6.24 -25.61 11.03
N ASN A 44 6.55 -24.37 11.41
CA ASN A 44 7.27 -24.05 12.66
C ASN A 44 6.59 -22.96 13.51
N LEU A 45 5.29 -22.69 13.31
CA LEU A 45 4.58 -21.72 14.12
C LEU A 45 4.26 -22.32 15.50
N LYS A 46 5.05 -21.98 16.51
CA LYS A 46 4.72 -22.29 17.91
C LYS A 46 3.55 -21.39 18.35
N ALA A 47 2.62 -21.97 19.11
CA ALA A 47 1.63 -21.20 19.84
C ALA A 47 2.35 -20.35 20.89
N VAL A 48 2.27 -19.02 20.78
CA VAL A 48 2.93 -18.08 21.70
C VAL A 48 1.96 -17.58 22.79
N GLN A 49 0.65 -17.70 22.58
CA GLN A 49 -0.34 -17.25 23.56
C GLN A 49 -1.56 -18.18 23.56
N LEU A 50 -1.90 -18.71 24.75
CA LEU A 50 -3.17 -19.38 25.03
C LEU A 50 -4.13 -18.39 25.69
N PHE A 51 -5.34 -18.30 25.16
CA PHE A 51 -6.45 -17.59 25.78
C PHE A 51 -7.28 -18.54 26.64
N ALA A 52 -7.99 -18.00 27.64
CA ALA A 52 -8.79 -18.78 28.59
C ALA A 52 -9.90 -19.62 27.94
N ASP A 53 -10.31 -19.25 26.71
CA ASP A 53 -11.33 -19.92 25.91
C ASP A 53 -10.76 -21.05 25.02
N GLY A 54 -9.50 -21.48 25.26
CA GLY A 54 -8.83 -22.52 24.48
C GLY A 54 -8.38 -22.08 23.08
N ILE A 55 -8.46 -20.78 22.76
CA ILE A 55 -7.95 -20.22 21.50
C ILE A 55 -6.44 -20.02 21.59
N GLU A 56 -5.71 -20.51 20.59
CA GLU A 56 -4.27 -20.36 20.47
C GLU A 56 -3.91 -19.30 19.41
N LYS A 57 -3.01 -18.37 19.76
CA LYS A 57 -2.42 -17.43 18.80
C LYS A 57 -1.11 -17.98 18.28
N ALA A 58 -1.06 -18.26 16.98
CA ALA A 58 0.16 -18.62 16.28
C ALA A 58 1.06 -17.39 16.08
N ASP A 59 2.38 -17.56 16.27
CA ASP A 59 3.38 -16.52 16.01
C ASP A 59 3.75 -16.44 14.52
N GLY A 60 2.73 -16.15 13.71
CA GLY A 60 2.85 -16.00 12.27
C GLY A 60 3.45 -14.64 11.90
N PRO A 61 4.36 -14.58 10.91
CA PRO A 61 4.84 -13.30 10.41
C PRO A 61 3.70 -12.50 9.78
N PHE A 62 3.72 -11.17 9.97
CA PHE A 62 2.68 -10.27 9.48
C PHE A 62 2.43 -10.47 7.97
N PRO A 63 1.16 -10.56 7.51
CA PRO A 63 0.86 -10.80 6.11
C PRO A 63 1.39 -9.67 5.23
N MET A 64 2.34 -9.98 4.36
CA MET A 64 3.01 -8.98 3.52
C MET A 64 2.02 -8.20 2.63
N ILE A 65 1.00 -8.87 2.12
CA ILE A 65 -0.06 -8.24 1.31
C ILE A 65 -0.77 -7.13 2.11
N ILE A 66 -1.05 -7.35 3.40
CA ILE A 66 -1.68 -6.35 4.25
C ILE A 66 -0.73 -5.16 4.47
N ALA A 67 0.56 -5.42 4.70
CA ALA A 67 1.56 -4.35 4.86
C ALA A 67 1.64 -3.46 3.60
N LEU A 68 1.54 -4.06 2.43
CA LEU A 68 1.58 -3.35 1.15
C LEU A 68 0.32 -2.56 0.84
N ILE A 69 -0.85 -3.10 1.16
CA ILE A 69 -2.11 -2.35 1.04
C ILE A 69 -2.05 -1.11 1.93
N VAL A 70 -1.63 -1.27 3.19
CA VAL A 70 -1.48 -0.14 4.12
C VAL A 70 -0.45 0.86 3.61
N GLY A 71 0.73 0.40 3.17
CA GLY A 71 1.77 1.25 2.62
C GLY A 71 1.32 2.03 1.38
N GLY A 72 0.59 1.37 0.47
CA GLY A 72 0.02 1.99 -0.71
C GLY A 72 -0.99 3.09 -0.38
N ILE A 73 -1.88 2.85 0.60
CA ILE A 73 -2.86 3.85 1.06
C ILE A 73 -2.16 5.07 1.69
N VAL A 74 -1.16 4.85 2.53
CA VAL A 74 -0.39 5.95 3.17
C VAL A 74 0.30 6.79 2.09
N LEU A 75 0.99 6.15 1.16
CA LEU A 75 1.75 6.83 0.10
C LEU A 75 0.81 7.58 -0.85
N TRP A 76 -0.33 6.99 -1.20
CA TRP A 76 -1.41 7.62 -1.96
C TRP A 76 -1.97 8.85 -1.26
N THR A 77 -2.24 8.76 0.04
CA THR A 77 -2.81 9.87 0.84
C THR A 77 -1.86 11.05 0.90
N ILE A 78 -0.57 10.80 1.17
CA ILE A 78 0.47 11.83 1.18
C ILE A 78 0.55 12.52 -0.19
N TYR A 79 0.60 11.71 -1.25
CA TYR A 79 0.63 12.24 -2.61
C TYR A 79 -0.60 13.11 -2.93
N TYR A 80 -1.80 12.64 -2.59
CA TYR A 80 -3.05 13.38 -2.82
C TYR A 80 -3.03 14.75 -2.11
N ILE A 81 -2.65 14.77 -0.83
CA ILE A 81 -2.57 16.00 -0.04
C ILE A 81 -1.57 16.98 -0.66
N LEU A 82 -0.36 16.51 -0.97
CA LEU A 82 0.67 17.37 -1.55
C LEU A 82 0.29 17.87 -2.93
N PHE A 83 -0.24 17.01 -3.79
CA PHE A 83 -0.63 17.37 -5.14
C PHE A 83 -1.72 18.45 -5.14
N TYR A 84 -2.82 18.23 -4.43
CA TYR A 84 -3.90 19.22 -4.39
C TYR A 84 -3.51 20.47 -3.59
N GLY A 85 -2.85 20.31 -2.45
CA GLY A 85 -2.42 21.45 -1.63
C GLY A 85 -1.41 22.35 -2.34
N LEU A 86 -0.44 21.79 -3.08
CA LEU A 86 0.51 22.59 -3.86
C LEU A 86 -0.15 23.20 -5.10
N THR A 87 -1.06 22.49 -5.76
CA THR A 87 -1.75 23.01 -6.95
C THR A 87 -2.65 24.20 -6.60
N GLU A 88 -3.33 24.18 -5.46
CA GLU A 88 -4.16 25.33 -5.00
C GLU A 88 -3.33 26.55 -4.56
N VAL A 89 -2.08 26.37 -4.13
CA VAL A 89 -1.22 27.47 -3.67
C VAL A 89 -0.43 28.10 -4.81
N ILE A 90 -0.02 27.30 -5.80
CA ILE A 90 0.87 27.74 -6.89
C ILE A 90 0.08 28.32 -8.08
N LEU A 91 -1.20 27.94 -8.26
CA LEU A 91 -1.99 28.17 -9.48
C LEU A 91 -3.31 28.89 -9.18
#